data_AF-A0A7Y1CGX7-F1
#
_entry.id   AF-A0A7Y1CGX7-F1
#
_cell.length_a   1.000
_cell.length_b   1.000
_cell.length_c   1.000
_cell.angle_alpha   90.00
_cell.angle_beta   90.00
_cell.angle_gamma   90.00
#
_symmetry.space_group_name_H-M   'P 1'
#
loop_
_entity.id
_entity.type
_entity.pdbx_description
1 polymer ?
#
loop_
_entity_poly.entity_id
_entity_poly.type
_entity_poly.pdbx_seq_one_letter_code
_entity_poly.pdbx_strand_id
1 'polypeptide(L)'
;MQDDDFSLFKNEIRGVKPIKHDRADTGKPKADRAQIAKLRQAATVRSETTTVDGLSDQFVIDVGPEDELMWARDGVQESQMRKLKIGQIPFEGSLDLHGMTVEKARETLWAFLAEATRFEIRCVRVTHGKAVRLDGKRPMIKSHVNTWLRQHPQVLGFTSCQAKHGGTGALYVMLKRTMMEGRDE
;
A
#
# COMPACT_ATOMS: atom_id res chain seq x y z
N MET A 1 -14.85 -57.40 -61.17
CA MET A 1 -13.80 -57.07 -60.18
C MET A 1 -14.42 -56.02 -59.29
N GLN A 2 -14.62 -56.32 -58.01
CA GLN A 2 -15.22 -55.39 -57.05
C GLN A 2 -14.28 -54.19 -56.94
N ASP A 3 -14.75 -53.02 -57.39
CA ASP A 3 -14.10 -51.76 -57.04
C ASP A 3 -14.13 -51.68 -55.51
N ASP A 4 -12.94 -51.79 -54.93
CA ASP A 4 -12.74 -51.85 -53.49
C ASP A 4 -13.20 -50.51 -52.91
N ASP A 5 -14.37 -50.48 -52.28
CA ASP A 5 -15.06 -49.30 -51.75
C ASP A 5 -14.12 -48.44 -50.87
N PHE A 6 -13.18 -49.12 -50.21
CA PHE A 6 -12.10 -48.54 -49.43
C PHE A 6 -11.13 -47.69 -50.26
N SER A 7 -10.85 -48.10 -51.50
CA SER A 7 -9.99 -47.38 -52.45
C SER A 7 -10.66 -46.11 -52.95
N LEU A 8 -11.99 -46.14 -53.15
CA LEU A 8 -12.77 -44.96 -53.53
C LEU A 8 -12.77 -43.92 -52.39
N PHE A 9 -13.03 -44.39 -51.16
CA PHE A 9 -12.99 -43.56 -49.96
C PHE A 9 -11.63 -42.90 -49.75
N LYS A 10 -10.53 -43.66 -49.94
CA LYS A 10 -9.17 -43.15 -49.81
C LYS A 10 -8.83 -42.06 -50.82
N ASN A 11 -9.40 -42.11 -52.02
CA ASN A 11 -9.25 -41.05 -53.03
C ASN A 11 -10.01 -39.79 -52.64
N GLU A 12 -11.24 -39.91 -52.13
CA GLU A 12 -12.05 -38.76 -51.71
C GLU A 12 -11.45 -38.00 -50.52
N ILE A 13 -10.78 -38.69 -49.59
CA ILE A 13 -10.15 -38.05 -48.42
C ILE A 13 -8.70 -37.56 -48.68
N ARG A 14 -8.20 -37.64 -49.93
CA ARG A 14 -6.85 -37.13 -50.26
C ARG A 14 -6.80 -35.63 -50.02
N GLY A 15 -5.88 -35.20 -49.15
CA GLY A 15 -5.66 -33.78 -48.83
C GLY A 15 -6.28 -33.34 -47.50
N VAL A 16 -7.05 -34.20 -46.83
CA VAL A 16 -7.57 -33.93 -45.49
C VAL A 16 -6.43 -34.02 -44.47
N LYS A 17 -6.14 -32.90 -43.80
CA LYS A 17 -5.11 -32.83 -42.75
C LYS A 17 -5.74 -33.25 -41.41
N PRO A 18 -5.22 -34.31 -40.75
CA PRO A 18 -5.76 -34.74 -39.47
C PRO A 18 -5.65 -33.64 -38.41
N ILE A 19 -6.73 -33.42 -37.66
CA ILE A 19 -6.73 -32.50 -36.52
C ILE A 19 -5.89 -33.13 -35.41
N LYS A 20 -4.89 -32.39 -34.89
CA LYS A 20 -3.93 -32.89 -33.90
C LYS A 20 -4.40 -32.77 -32.45
N HIS A 21 -5.49 -32.05 -32.21
CA HIS A 21 -5.99 -31.74 -30.87
C HIS A 21 -7.46 -32.12 -30.75
N ASP A 22 -7.73 -33.08 -29.87
CA ASP A 22 -9.06 -33.60 -29.54
C ASP A 22 -9.62 -32.92 -28.28
N ARG A 23 -9.39 -31.61 -28.14
CA ARG A 23 -9.91 -30.81 -27.02
C ARG A 23 -10.43 -29.48 -27.54
N ALA A 24 -11.68 -29.19 -27.23
CA ALA A 24 -12.27 -27.88 -27.48
C ALA A 24 -11.74 -26.86 -26.46
N ASP A 25 -11.46 -25.63 -26.91
CA ASP A 25 -11.25 -24.50 -26.01
C ASP A 25 -12.61 -24.15 -25.36
N THR A 26 -12.72 -24.38 -24.07
CA THR A 26 -13.95 -24.16 -23.29
C THR A 26 -14.03 -22.74 -22.70
N GLY A 27 -13.07 -21.87 -23.01
CA GLY A 27 -12.99 -20.53 -22.47
C GLY A 27 -12.59 -20.49 -21.00
N LYS A 28 -12.66 -19.30 -20.39
CA LYS A 28 -12.32 -19.12 -18.98
C LYS A 28 -13.39 -19.77 -18.09
N PRO A 29 -13.01 -20.56 -17.07
CA PRO A 29 -13.97 -21.13 -16.14
C PRO A 29 -14.83 -20.03 -15.52
N LYS A 30 -16.15 -20.26 -15.49
CA LYS A 30 -17.11 -19.33 -14.91
C LYS A 30 -16.75 -19.13 -13.44
N ALA A 31 -16.47 -17.89 -13.06
CA ALA A 31 -16.05 -17.58 -11.70
C ALA A 31 -17.10 -18.08 -10.70
N ASP A 32 -16.67 -18.90 -9.74
CA ASP A 32 -17.55 -19.48 -8.75
C ASP A 32 -18.09 -18.37 -7.84
N ARG A 33 -19.37 -18.03 -8.06
CA ARG A 33 -20.07 -16.99 -7.30
C ARG A 33 -20.13 -17.32 -5.80
N ALA A 34 -20.19 -18.60 -5.44
CA ALA A 34 -20.20 -19.02 -4.03
C ALA A 34 -18.82 -18.81 -3.40
N GLN A 35 -17.75 -19.13 -4.12
CA GLN A 35 -16.38 -18.86 -3.67
C GLN A 35 -16.12 -17.36 -3.50
N ILE A 36 -16.56 -16.54 -4.45
CA ILE A 36 -16.45 -15.07 -4.37
C ILE A 36 -17.28 -14.53 -3.19
N ALA A 37 -18.49 -15.04 -2.98
CA ALA A 37 -19.33 -14.63 -1.85
C ALA A 37 -18.70 -15.02 -0.50
N LYS A 38 -18.11 -16.21 -0.41
CA LYS A 38 -17.39 -16.68 0.79
C LYS A 38 -16.16 -15.83 1.10
N LEU A 39 -15.38 -15.47 0.07
CA LEU A 39 -14.23 -14.57 0.21
C LEU A 39 -14.66 -13.16 0.65
N ARG A 40 -15.77 -12.63 0.11
CA ARG A 40 -16.36 -11.36 0.54
C ARG A 40 -16.84 -11.42 1.99
N GLN A 41 -17.54 -12.48 2.37
CA GLN A 41 -18.00 -12.70 3.74
C GLN A 41 -16.82 -12.74 4.71
N ALA A 42 -15.75 -13.49 4.39
CA ALA A 42 -14.54 -13.54 5.20
C ALA A 42 -13.85 -12.17 5.33
N ALA A 43 -13.85 -11.35 4.27
CA ALA A 43 -13.31 -9.98 4.32
C ALA A 43 -14.18 -9.01 5.14
N THR A 44 -15.49 -9.24 5.24
CA THR A 44 -16.40 -8.47 6.10
C THR A 44 -16.39 -8.89 7.57
N VAL A 45 -15.88 -10.08 7.91
CA VAL A 45 -15.63 -10.45 9.31
C VAL A 45 -14.42 -9.65 9.80
N ARG A 46 -14.69 -8.41 10.20
CA ARG A 46 -13.73 -7.56 10.92
C ARG A 46 -13.43 -8.28 12.23
N SER A 47 -12.18 -8.67 12.45
CA SER A 47 -11.76 -9.07 13.79
C SER A 47 -11.97 -7.84 14.69
N GLU A 48 -12.95 -7.90 15.59
CA GLU A 48 -13.36 -6.80 16.48
C GLU A 48 -12.34 -6.55 17.61
N THR A 49 -11.05 -6.57 17.29
CA THR A 49 -10.06 -5.98 18.18
C THR A 49 -10.12 -4.48 17.97
N THR A 50 -10.85 -3.77 18.83
CA THR A 50 -10.78 -2.30 18.89
C THR A 50 -9.37 -1.93 19.33
N THR A 51 -8.46 -1.70 18.37
CA THR A 51 -7.13 -1.18 18.67
C THR A 51 -7.25 0.28 19.04
N VAL A 52 -7.17 0.57 20.33
CA VAL A 52 -7.04 1.94 20.83
C VAL A 52 -5.62 2.40 20.49
N ASP A 53 -5.51 3.30 19.52
CA ASP A 53 -4.25 3.87 19.04
C ASP A 53 -3.86 5.17 19.78
N GLY A 54 -4.74 5.71 20.63
CA GLY A 54 -4.46 6.92 21.42
C GLY A 54 -4.33 8.21 20.61
N LEU A 55 -4.67 8.20 19.31
CA LEU A 55 -4.64 9.38 18.45
C LEU A 55 -5.94 10.18 18.59
N SER A 56 -5.85 11.50 18.67
CA SER A 56 -7.03 12.37 18.72
C SER A 56 -7.36 12.93 17.34
N ASP A 57 -8.60 12.71 16.89
CA ASP A 57 -9.18 13.38 15.72
C ASP A 57 -9.90 14.68 16.09
N GLN A 58 -9.99 15.01 17.39
CA GLN A 58 -10.74 16.18 17.87
C GLN A 58 -10.08 17.51 17.48
N PHE A 59 -8.75 17.51 17.29
CA PHE A 59 -7.96 18.69 16.91
C PHE A 59 -7.00 18.33 15.78
N VAL A 60 -7.43 18.57 14.53
CA VAL A 60 -6.61 18.36 13.33
C VAL A 60 -5.95 19.66 12.90
N ILE A 61 -4.63 19.63 12.71
CA ILE A 61 -3.87 20.77 12.19
C ILE A 61 -4.12 20.84 10.68
N ASP A 62 -4.91 21.83 10.24
CA ASP A 62 -5.19 22.03 8.82
C ASP A 62 -3.93 22.51 8.09
N VAL A 63 -3.64 21.91 6.94
CA VAL A 63 -2.47 22.21 6.11
C VAL A 63 -2.86 22.20 4.63
N GLY A 64 -2.29 23.14 3.87
CA GLY A 64 -2.53 23.28 2.45
C GLY A 64 -1.96 22.12 1.63
N PRO A 65 -2.44 21.88 0.39
CA PRO A 65 -1.95 20.78 -0.46
C PRO A 65 -0.46 20.88 -0.77
N GLU A 66 0.06 22.08 -0.99
CA GLU A 66 1.47 22.33 -1.33
C GLU A 66 2.35 22.72 -0.13
N ASP A 67 1.79 22.75 1.07
CA ASP A 67 2.59 23.08 2.26
C ASP A 67 3.65 22.01 2.51
N GLU A 68 4.91 22.42 2.65
CA GLU A 68 5.94 21.52 3.15
C GLU A 68 5.72 21.25 4.64
N LEU A 69 5.72 19.99 5.02
CA LEU A 69 5.62 19.56 6.40
C LEU A 69 7.01 19.27 6.94
N MET A 70 7.29 19.78 8.13
CA MET A 70 8.50 19.47 8.89
C MET A 70 8.17 19.52 10.36
N TRP A 71 8.51 18.44 11.07
CA TRP A 71 8.36 18.38 12.52
C TRP A 71 9.38 17.42 13.11
N ALA A 72 9.86 17.73 14.30
CA ALA A 72 10.75 16.89 15.08
C ALA A 72 10.30 16.91 16.54
N ARG A 73 10.45 15.78 17.21
CA ARG A 73 10.30 15.65 18.65
C ARG A 73 11.49 16.30 19.36
N ASP A 74 11.26 16.77 20.57
CA ASP A 74 12.32 17.34 21.40
C ASP A 74 13.48 16.35 21.58
N GLY A 75 14.71 16.87 21.52
CA GLY A 75 15.94 16.09 21.60
C GLY A 75 16.44 15.49 20.28
N VAL A 76 15.67 15.59 19.18
CA VAL A 76 16.17 15.18 17.85
C VAL A 76 17.13 16.24 17.31
N GLN A 77 18.34 15.80 16.94
CA GLN A 77 19.35 16.68 16.37
C GLN A 77 18.91 17.26 15.02
N GLU A 78 19.09 18.56 14.84
CA GLU A 78 18.77 19.26 13.59
C GLU A 78 19.52 18.68 12.38
N SER A 79 20.75 18.20 12.59
CA SER A 79 21.56 17.53 11.56
C SER A 79 20.86 16.29 10.98
N GLN A 80 20.14 15.53 11.81
CA GLN A 80 19.38 14.35 11.38
C GLN A 80 18.16 14.77 10.55
N MET A 81 17.43 15.79 10.99
CA MET A 81 16.29 16.33 10.26
C MET A 81 16.69 16.93 8.91
N ARG A 82 17.86 17.57 8.84
CA ARG A 82 18.43 18.05 7.58
C ARG A 82 18.72 16.91 6.62
N LYS A 83 19.38 15.84 7.09
CA LYS A 83 19.64 14.60 6.31
C LYS A 83 18.34 13.94 5.84
N LEU A 84 17.32 13.91 6.70
CA LEU A 84 15.99 13.39 6.36
C LEU A 84 15.34 14.21 5.24
N LYS A 85 15.30 15.54 5.37
CA LYS A 85 14.72 16.46 4.36
C LYS A 85 15.35 16.27 2.99
N ILE A 86 16.68 16.16 2.94
CA ILE A 86 17.43 15.92 1.71
C ILE A 86 17.52 14.44 1.32
N GLY A 87 16.70 13.55 1.90
CA GLY A 87 16.59 12.15 1.50
C GLY A 87 17.89 11.35 1.56
N GLN A 88 18.84 11.75 2.41
CA GLN A 88 20.10 11.03 2.64
C GLN A 88 19.94 9.84 3.59
N ILE A 89 18.82 9.76 4.31
CA ILE A 89 18.47 8.61 5.12
C ILE A 89 17.59 7.71 4.25
N PRO A 90 18.05 6.50 3.87
CA PRO A 90 17.24 5.58 3.08
C PRO A 90 16.00 5.17 3.88
N PHE A 91 14.87 5.03 3.19
CA PHE A 91 13.68 4.44 3.77
C PHE A 91 13.59 2.97 3.35
N GLU A 92 13.20 2.11 4.28
CA GLU A 92 13.11 0.66 4.05
C GLU A 92 11.67 0.15 4.06
N GLY A 93 10.74 0.96 4.56
CA GLY A 93 9.30 0.73 4.48
C GLY A 93 8.59 1.84 3.71
N SER A 94 7.56 1.49 2.96
CA SER A 94 6.68 2.46 2.30
C SER A 94 5.22 2.09 2.50
N LEU A 95 4.41 3.09 2.82
CA LEU A 95 2.96 3.00 2.90
C LEU A 95 2.30 4.00 1.95
N ASP A 96 1.23 3.58 1.30
CA ASP A 96 0.39 4.46 0.49
C ASP A 96 -1.02 4.53 1.08
N LEU A 97 -1.44 5.74 1.42
CA LEU A 97 -2.72 6.11 2.01
C LEU A 97 -3.59 6.89 1.04
N HIS A 98 -3.13 7.15 -0.18
CA HIS A 98 -3.88 7.98 -1.12
C HIS A 98 -5.26 7.36 -1.39
N GLY A 99 -6.30 8.21 -1.41
CA GLY A 99 -7.66 7.77 -1.73
C GLY A 99 -8.36 6.95 -0.64
N MET A 100 -7.70 6.62 0.47
CA MET A 100 -8.34 5.98 1.61
C MET A 100 -9.29 6.94 2.34
N THR A 101 -10.28 6.40 3.06
CA THR A 101 -11.02 7.18 4.05
C THR A 101 -10.11 7.49 5.24
N VAL A 102 -10.47 8.50 6.03
CA VAL A 102 -9.67 8.92 7.20
C VAL A 102 -9.50 7.76 8.17
N GLU A 103 -10.58 7.04 8.47
CA GLU A 103 -10.60 5.92 9.41
C GLU A 103 -9.69 4.78 8.91
N LYS A 104 -9.81 4.44 7.62
CA LYS A 104 -8.99 3.37 7.04
C LYS A 104 -7.52 3.75 7.00
N ALA A 105 -7.22 5.01 6.65
CA ALA A 105 -5.87 5.52 6.63
C ALA A 105 -5.23 5.48 8.03
N ARG A 106 -6.00 5.82 9.07
CA ARG A 106 -5.58 5.79 10.47
C ARG A 106 -5.19 4.38 10.91
N GLU A 107 -6.10 3.41 10.75
CA GLU A 107 -5.85 1.99 11.08
C GLU A 107 -4.62 1.46 10.33
N THR A 108 -4.50 1.79 9.04
CA THR A 108 -3.44 1.29 8.17
C THR A 108 -2.09 1.92 8.54
N LEU A 109 -2.05 3.21 8.83
CA LEU A 109 -0.86 3.90 9.32
C LEU A 109 -0.39 3.32 10.66
N TRP A 110 -1.32 3.08 11.58
CA TRP A 110 -1.00 2.52 12.90
C TRP A 110 -0.37 1.12 12.78
N ALA A 111 -1.01 0.22 12.03
CA ALA A 111 -0.50 -1.12 11.81
C ALA A 111 0.88 -1.10 11.12
N PHE A 112 1.06 -0.24 10.12
CA PHE A 112 2.32 -0.08 9.41
C PHE A 112 3.45 0.42 10.32
N LEU A 113 3.21 1.42 11.17
CA LEU A 113 4.22 1.95 12.08
C LEU A 113 4.59 0.92 13.17
N ALA A 114 3.61 0.17 13.66
CA ALA A 114 3.85 -0.93 14.60
C ALA A 114 4.73 -2.02 13.97
N GLU A 115 4.43 -2.40 12.72
CA GLU A 115 5.23 -3.38 11.98
C GLU A 115 6.64 -2.87 11.67
N ALA A 116 6.78 -1.63 11.20
CA ALA A 116 8.08 -1.01 10.94
C ALA A 116 8.95 -0.93 12.21
N THR A 117 8.33 -0.62 13.35
CA THR A 117 9.01 -0.62 14.65
C THR A 117 9.47 -2.02 15.04
N ARG A 118 8.65 -3.05 14.79
CA ARG A 118 9.00 -4.46 15.06
C ARG A 118 10.17 -4.94 14.20
N PHE A 119 10.27 -4.48 12.96
CA PHE A 119 11.39 -4.76 12.06
C PHE A 119 12.59 -3.83 12.26
N GLU A 120 12.58 -2.99 13.30
CA GLU A 120 13.65 -2.03 13.60
C GLU A 120 13.96 -1.07 12.43
N ILE A 121 12.97 -0.82 11.56
CA ILE A 121 13.11 0.10 10.43
C ILE A 121 13.25 1.51 10.96
N ARG A 122 14.32 2.19 10.56
CA ARG A 122 14.66 3.52 11.06
C ARG A 122 13.93 4.64 10.36
N CYS A 123 13.62 4.45 9.08
CA CYS A 123 13.00 5.45 8.23
C CYS A 123 12.00 4.78 7.31
N VAL A 124 10.80 5.35 7.24
CA VAL A 124 9.73 4.91 6.35
C VAL A 124 9.24 6.08 5.51
N ARG A 125 8.63 5.76 4.36
CA ARG A 125 7.91 6.71 3.52
C ARG A 125 6.41 6.52 3.68
N VAL A 126 5.68 7.60 3.94
CA VAL A 126 4.22 7.60 3.99
C VAL A 126 3.68 8.52 2.89
N THR A 127 3.04 7.94 1.88
CA THR A 127 2.36 8.69 0.81
C THR A 127 0.92 8.94 1.24
N HIS A 128 0.55 10.19 1.48
CA HIS A 128 -0.84 10.57 1.79
C HIS A 128 -1.57 11.17 0.58
N GLY A 129 -0.81 11.49 -0.47
CA GLY A 129 -1.30 12.14 -1.69
C GLY A 129 -1.38 13.67 -1.56
N LYS A 130 -1.39 14.34 -2.70
CA LYS A 130 -1.66 15.77 -2.80
C LYS A 130 -3.14 15.92 -3.15
N ALA A 131 -3.99 16.28 -2.20
CA ALA A 131 -5.40 16.48 -2.54
C ALA A 131 -5.58 17.86 -3.17
N VAL A 132 -5.38 17.92 -4.49
CA VAL A 132 -5.91 19.00 -5.32
C VAL A 132 -7.11 18.41 -6.04
N ARG A 133 -8.27 18.38 -5.37
CA ARG A 133 -9.54 18.02 -6.03
C ARG A 133 -10.11 19.29 -6.63
N LEU A 134 -10.56 19.24 -7.89
CA LEU A 134 -11.23 20.36 -8.56
C LEU A 134 -12.48 20.83 -7.78
N ASP A 135 -13.06 19.93 -6.99
CA ASP A 135 -14.25 20.16 -6.17
C ASP A 135 -14.01 21.03 -4.92
N GLY A 136 -12.79 21.55 -4.71
CA GLY A 136 -12.44 22.39 -3.56
C GLY A 136 -12.39 21.64 -2.22
N LYS A 137 -12.48 20.30 -2.23
CA LYS A 137 -12.40 19.47 -1.02
C LYS A 137 -10.96 19.45 -0.49
N ARG A 138 -10.83 19.76 0.81
CA ARG A 138 -9.54 19.88 1.53
C ARG A 138 -8.75 18.57 1.55
N PRO A 139 -7.41 18.63 1.66
CA PRO A 139 -6.55 17.45 1.79
C PRO A 139 -6.64 16.83 3.19
N MET A 140 -7.80 16.24 3.51
CA MET A 140 -8.09 15.68 4.82
C MET A 140 -6.99 14.73 5.29
N ILE A 141 -6.58 13.75 4.46
CA ILE A 141 -5.55 12.77 4.85
C ILE A 141 -4.22 13.44 5.19
N LYS A 142 -3.82 14.52 4.49
CA LYS A 142 -2.57 15.24 4.78
C LYS A 142 -2.62 15.88 6.17
N SER A 143 -3.68 16.61 6.49
CA SER A 143 -3.90 17.27 7.77
C SER A 143 -3.97 16.25 8.93
N HIS A 144 -4.68 15.14 8.70
CA HIS A 144 -4.76 14.06 9.68
C HIS A 144 -3.42 13.36 9.89
N VAL A 145 -2.70 12.97 8.83
CA VAL A 145 -1.38 12.33 8.94
C VAL A 145 -0.37 13.23 9.65
N ASN A 146 -0.35 14.54 9.35
CA ASN A 146 0.47 15.52 10.07
C ASN A 146 0.17 15.52 11.57
N THR A 147 -1.11 15.41 11.95
CA THR A 147 -1.54 15.40 13.35
C THR A 147 -1.18 14.08 14.04
N TRP A 148 -1.51 12.96 13.41
CA TRP A 148 -1.26 11.62 13.95
C TRP A 148 0.22 11.32 14.15
N LEU A 149 1.07 11.68 13.19
CA LEU A 149 2.51 11.44 13.31
C LEU A 149 3.16 12.22 14.46
N ARG A 150 2.65 13.40 14.81
CA ARG A 150 3.13 14.18 15.98
C ARG A 150 2.77 13.50 17.30
N GLN A 151 1.61 12.84 17.34
CA GLN A 151 1.09 12.15 18.52
C GLN A 151 1.69 10.75 18.67
N HIS A 152 2.11 10.10 17.58
CA HIS A 152 2.58 8.72 17.60
C HIS A 152 3.88 8.56 18.41
N PRO A 153 3.93 7.66 19.42
CA PRO A 153 5.04 7.58 20.36
C PRO A 153 6.37 7.12 19.73
N GLN A 154 6.30 6.31 18.68
CA GLN A 154 7.49 5.81 17.97
C GLN A 154 8.05 6.80 16.95
N VAL A 155 7.35 7.90 16.64
CA VAL A 155 7.81 8.88 15.64
C VAL A 155 8.71 9.90 16.31
N LEU A 156 9.95 10.02 15.81
CA LEU A 156 10.92 11.02 16.24
C LEU A 156 10.82 12.31 15.42
N GLY A 157 10.44 12.22 14.15
CA GLY A 157 10.29 13.38 13.29
C GLY A 157 9.91 12.99 11.87
N PHE A 158 9.45 13.96 11.09
CA PHE A 158 9.13 13.76 9.69
C PHE A 158 9.34 15.03 8.86
N THR A 159 9.56 14.84 7.56
CA THR A 159 9.68 15.92 6.57
C THR A 159 8.97 15.53 5.29
N SER A 160 8.45 16.51 4.54
CA SER A 160 8.05 16.30 3.14
C SER A 160 9.17 15.64 2.34
N CYS A 161 8.79 14.70 1.49
CA CYS A 161 9.72 13.99 0.64
C CYS A 161 10.31 14.91 -0.43
N GLN A 162 11.42 14.49 -1.04
CA GLN A 162 11.88 15.10 -2.29
C GLN A 162 10.88 14.85 -3.41
N ALA A 163 10.92 15.68 -4.46
CA ALA A 163 10.08 15.54 -5.65
C ALA A 163 10.10 14.12 -6.23
N LYS A 164 11.30 13.52 -6.36
CA LYS A 164 11.46 12.13 -6.86
C LYS A 164 10.77 11.05 -6.02
N HIS A 165 10.45 11.34 -4.76
CA HIS A 165 9.80 10.40 -3.84
C HIS A 165 8.37 10.83 -3.45
N GLY A 166 7.77 11.81 -4.15
CA GLY A 166 6.37 12.23 -3.95
C GLY A 166 6.19 13.69 -3.49
N GLY A 167 7.27 14.41 -3.18
CA GLY A 167 7.21 15.83 -2.81
C GLY A 167 6.33 16.08 -1.58
N THR A 168 5.53 17.14 -1.65
CA THR A 168 4.53 17.54 -0.64
C THR A 168 3.38 16.54 -0.44
N GLY A 169 3.29 15.49 -1.27
CA GLY A 169 2.29 14.40 -1.15
C GLY A 169 2.77 13.19 -0.37
N ALA A 170 4.02 13.20 0.11
CA ALA A 170 4.60 12.12 0.89
C ALA A 170 5.54 12.67 1.98
N LEU A 171 5.73 11.85 3.02
CA LEU A 171 6.60 12.17 4.15
C LEU A 171 7.67 11.09 4.32
N TYR A 172 8.91 11.52 4.59
CA TYR A 172 9.86 10.65 5.28
C TYR A 172 9.59 10.74 6.77
N VAL A 173 9.51 9.59 7.43
CA VAL A 173 9.19 9.48 8.86
C VAL A 173 10.32 8.72 9.53
N MET A 174 10.96 9.37 10.51
CA MET A 174 12.01 8.78 11.33
C MET A 174 11.40 8.14 12.57
N LEU A 175 11.74 6.88 12.80
CA LEU A 175 11.23 6.08 13.91
C LEU A 175 12.27 5.91 15.01
N LYS A 176 11.79 5.72 16.24
CA LYS A 176 12.61 5.38 17.39
C LYS A 176 13.27 4.01 17.15
N ARG A 177 14.56 3.92 17.49
CA ARG A 177 15.25 2.63 17.52
C ARG A 177 14.83 1.91 18.80
N THR A 178 14.10 0.81 18.66
CA THR A 178 13.90 -0.14 19.76
C THR A 178 15.07 -1.10 19.69
N MET A 179 16.08 -0.92 20.54
CA MET A 179 17.09 -1.98 20.72
C MET A 179 16.36 -3.10 21.44
N MET A 180 16.09 -4.23 20.77
CA MET A 180 15.76 -5.43 21.53
C MET A 180 17.01 -5.82 22.34
N GLU A 181 16.86 -5.99 23.65
CA GLU A 181 17.91 -6.52 24.54
C GLU A 181 18.48 -7.81 23.92
N GLY A 182 19.81 -7.86 23.71
CA GLY A 182 20.51 -9.08 23.27
C GLY A 182 21.21 -9.04 21.91
N ARG A 183 21.54 -7.87 21.35
CA ARG A 183 22.36 -7.75 20.11
C ARG A 183 23.76 -7.16 20.32
N ASP A 184 24.15 -6.97 21.57
CA ASP A 184 25.51 -6.55 21.96
C ASP A 184 26.36 -7.71 22.49
N GLU A 185 26.02 -8.97 22.15
CA GLU A 185 26.87 -10.16 22.37
C GLU A 185 27.57 -10.58 21.08
#